data_AF-A0A329L741-F1
#
_entry.id   AF-A0A329L741-F1
#
_cell.length_a   1.000
_cell.length_b   1.000
_cell.length_c   1.000
_cell.angle_alpha   90.00
_cell.angle_beta   90.00
_cell.angle_gamma   90.00
#
_symmetry.space_group_name_H-M   'P 1'
#
loop_
_entity.id
_entity.type
_entity.pdbx_description
1 polymer ?
#
loop_
_entity_poly.entity_id
_entity_poly.type
_entity_poly.pdbx_seq_one_letter_code
_entity_poly.pdbx_strand_id
1 'polypeptide(L)' 'MKLIMIIISFSGIAMLDLPNMVKRKRWRDLAIYSILFLLVLALGVAVALDINVPSPIKAIQAFYRDILGLSFKIS' A
#
# COMPACT_ATOMS: atom_id res chain seq x y z
N MET A 1 9.92 6.56 15.89
CA MET A 1 8.67 5.99 16.47
C MET A 1 7.70 5.47 15.41
N LYS A 2 7.37 6.22 14.35
CA LYS A 2 6.41 5.80 13.29
C LYS A 2 6.73 4.43 12.66
N LEU A 3 8.01 4.17 12.34
CA LEU A 3 8.45 2.92 11.70
C LEU A 3 8.18 1.66 12.55
N ILE A 4 8.41 1.76 13.88
CA ILE A 4 8.21 0.65 14.82
C ILE A 4 6.72 0.27 14.90
N MET A 5 5.83 1.27 14.91
CA MET A 5 4.38 1.05 14.90
C MET A 5 3.92 0.34 13.63
N ILE A 6 4.48 0.71 12.48
CA ILE A 6 4.18 0.07 11.19
C ILE A 6 4.63 -1.39 11.21
N ILE A 7 5.88 -1.67 11.60
CA ILE A 7 6.40 -3.03 11.61
C ILE A 7 5.57 -3.92 12.55
N ILE A 8 5.26 -3.45 13.77
CA ILE A 8 4.44 -4.22 14.73
C ILE A 8 3.05 -4.51 14.15
N SER A 9 2.41 -3.53 13.53
CA SER A 9 1.06 -3.70 12.96
C SER A 9 1.07 -4.69 11.81
N PHE A 10 2.01 -4.57 10.88
CA PHE A 10 2.15 -5.49 9.75
C PHE A 10 2.52 -6.90 10.22
N SER A 11 3.44 -7.03 11.17
CA SER A 11 3.77 -8.34 11.75
C SER A 11 2.55 -9.02 12.39
N GLY A 12 1.71 -8.27 13.11
CA GLY A 12 0.47 -8.80 13.68
C GLY A 12 -0.52 -9.30 12.63
N ILE A 13 -0.74 -8.51 11.57
CA ILE A 13 -1.60 -8.89 10.43
C ILE A 13 -1.06 -10.16 9.76
N ALA A 14 0.23 -10.18 9.45
CA ALA A 14 0.90 -11.32 8.85
C ALA A 14 0.74 -12.59 9.70
N MET A 15 0.89 -12.48 11.02
CA MET A 15 0.77 -13.62 11.94
C MET A 15 -0.65 -14.22 11.98
N LEU A 16 -1.69 -13.43 11.69
CA LEU A 16 -3.07 -13.91 11.64
C LEU A 16 -3.43 -14.48 10.26
N ASP A 17 -2.99 -13.82 9.19
CA ASP A 17 -3.36 -14.18 7.81
C ASP A 17 -2.52 -15.34 7.24
N LEU A 18 -1.19 -15.34 7.45
CA LEU A 18 -0.29 -16.38 6.91
C LEU A 18 -0.67 -17.80 7.35
N PRO A 19 -0.89 -18.11 8.64
CA PRO A 19 -1.17 -19.48 9.05
C PRO A 19 -2.50 -19.98 8.47
N ASN A 20 -3.47 -19.09 8.28
CA ASN A 20 -4.77 -19.46 7.70
C ASN A 20 -4.63 -19.78 6.21
N MET A 21 -3.84 -19.01 5.46
CA MET A 21 -3.57 -19.28 4.04
C MET A 21 -2.72 -20.53 3.80
N VAL A 22 -1.69 -20.75 4.62
CA VAL A 22 -0.83 -21.95 4.54
C VAL A 22 -1.65 -23.21 4.83
N LYS A 23 -2.51 -23.19 5.84
CA LYS A 23 -3.41 -24.33 6.17
C LYS A 23 -4.36 -24.69 5.04
N ARG A 24 -4.84 -23.71 4.26
CA ARG A 24 -5.74 -23.97 3.11
C ARG A 24 -5.03 -24.36 1.81
N LYS A 25 -3.69 -24.51 1.80
CA LYS A 25 -2.88 -24.84 0.60
C LYS A 25 -3.15 -23.92 -0.61
N ARG A 26 -3.62 -22.69 -0.39
CA ARG A 26 -3.87 -21.72 -1.47
C ARG A 26 -2.60 -20.95 -1.80
N TRP A 27 -1.63 -21.63 -2.43
CA TRP A 27 -0.31 -21.06 -2.74
C TRP A 27 -0.38 -19.86 -3.70
N ARG A 28 -1.32 -19.86 -4.66
CA ARG A 28 -1.55 -18.70 -5.55
C ARG A 28 -2.07 -17.50 -4.77
N ASP A 29 -3.03 -17.70 -3.88
CA ASP A 29 -3.58 -16.60 -3.08
C ASP A 29 -2.54 -16.07 -2.09
N LEU A 30 -1.73 -16.95 -1.50
CA LEU A 30 -0.61 -16.58 -0.63
C LEU A 30 0.43 -15.73 -1.38
N ALA A 31 0.75 -16.08 -2.64
CA ALA A 31 1.67 -15.30 -3.46
C ALA A 31 1.13 -13.89 -3.75
N ILE A 32 -0.14 -13.79 -4.17
CA ILE A 32 -0.80 -12.49 -4.44
C ILE A 32 -0.86 -11.64 -3.15
N TYR A 33 -1.26 -12.26 -2.04
CA TYR A 33 -1.28 -11.60 -0.74
C TYR A 33 0.10 -11.09 -0.37
N SER A 34 1.14 -11.91 -0.47
CA SER A 34 2.51 -11.52 -0.12
C SER A 34 3.03 -10.36 -0.97
N ILE A 35 2.76 -10.39 -2.29
CA ILE A 35 3.14 -9.29 -3.19
C ILE A 35 2.44 -8.00 -2.78
N LEU A 36 1.11 -8.03 -2.59
CA LEU A 36 0.34 -6.86 -2.18
C LEU A 36 0.79 -6.36 -0.79
N PHE A 37 1.01 -7.28 0.14
CA PHE A 37 1.44 -6.98 1.50
C PHE A 37 2.80 -6.27 1.53
N LEU A 38 3.77 -6.76 0.75
CA LEU A 38 5.07 -6.11 0.58
C LEU A 38 4.94 -4.74 -0.08
N LEU A 39 4.03 -4.57 -1.04
CA LEU A 39 3.75 -3.30 -1.68
C LEU A 39 3.27 -2.24 -0.68
N VAL A 40 2.28 -2.60 0.15
CA VAL A 40 1.75 -1.68 1.17
C VAL A 40 2.78 -1.44 2.28
N LEU A 41 3.56 -2.46 2.67
CA LEU A 41 4.65 -2.31 3.63
C LEU A 41 5.70 -1.32 3.11
N ALA A 42 6.13 -1.45 1.85
CA ALA A 42 7.07 -0.54 1.22
C ALA A 42 6.55 0.90 1.19
N LEU A 43 5.26 1.10 0.86
CA LEU A 43 4.62 2.40 0.91
C LEU A 43 4.58 2.97 2.33
N GLY A 44 4.23 2.14 3.34
CA GLY A 44 4.23 2.54 4.74
C GLY A 44 5.61 2.96 5.24
N VAL A 45 6.65 2.21 4.86
CA VAL A 45 8.04 2.56 5.15
C VAL A 45 8.44 3.87 4.45
N ALA A 46 8.09 4.05 3.19
CA ALA A 46 8.36 5.30 2.47
C ALA A 46 7.71 6.51 3.17
N VAL A 47 6.44 6.39 3.57
CA VAL A 47 5.74 7.43 4.35
C VAL A 47 6.42 7.68 5.71
N ALA A 48 6.90 6.63 6.38
CA ALA A 48 7.59 6.76 7.66
C ALA A 48 8.99 7.36 7.56
N LEU A 49 9.64 7.27 6.39
CA LEU A 49 10.90 7.91 6.06
C LEU A 49 10.70 9.37 5.59
N ASP A 50 9.49 9.93 5.74
CA ASP A 50 9.11 11.25 5.22
C ASP A 50 9.39 11.40 3.71
N ILE A 51 9.44 10.28 2.97
CA ILE A 51 9.42 10.31 1.51
C ILE A 51 8.03 10.82 1.13
N ASN A 52 8.02 11.92 0.38
CA ASN A 52 6.81 12.60 -0.06
C ASN A 52 6.12 11.73 -1.12
N VAL A 53 5.40 10.70 -0.68
CA VAL A 53 4.61 9.83 -1.55
C VAL A 53 3.54 10.73 -2.17
N PRO A 54 3.59 11.00 -3.48
CA PRO A 54 2.62 11.87 -4.11
C PRO A 54 1.25 11.25 -3.88
N SER A 55 0.34 12.03 -3.28
CA SER A 55 -1.02 11.56 -3.02
C SER A 55 -1.61 11.00 -4.31
N PRO A 56 -2.25 9.82 -4.28
CA PRO A 56 -2.91 9.25 -5.45
C PRO A 56 -3.87 10.24 -6.11
N ILE A 57 -4.51 11.09 -5.31
CA ILE A 57 -5.38 12.17 -5.80
C ILE A 57 -4.61 13.18 -6.66
N LYS A 58 -3.38 13.55 -6.27
CA LYS A 58 -2.54 14.44 -7.09
C LYS A 58 -2.12 13.76 -8.39
N ALA A 59 -1.83 12.46 -8.36
CA ALA A 59 -1.50 11.70 -9.57
C ALA A 59 -2.70 11.59 -10.52
N ILE A 60 -3.90 11.30 -9.98
CA ILE A 60 -5.15 11.28 -10.74
C ILE A 60 -5.48 12.67 -11.28
N GLN A 61 -5.25 13.73 -10.50
CA GLN A 61 -5.45 15.10 -10.92
C GLN A 61 -4.49 15.48 -12.06
N ALA A 62 -3.21 15.10 -11.98
CA ALA A 62 -2.25 15.29 -13.06
C ALA A 62 -2.68 14.52 -14.31
N PHE A 63 -3.14 13.28 -14.17
CA PHE A 63 -3.68 12.50 -15.29
C PHE A 63 -4.91 13.18 -15.92
N TYR A 64 -5.87 13.63 -15.12
CA TYR A 64 -7.07 14.33 -15.60
C TYR A 64 -6.75 15.65 -16.28
N ARG A 65 -5.77 16.39 -15.75
CA ARG A 65 -5.38 17.69 -16.28
C ARG A 65 -4.51 17.57 -17.53
N ASP A 66 -3.50 16.70 -17.51
CA ASP A 66 -2.48 16.63 -18.57
C ASP A 66 -2.85 15.67 -19.70
N ILE A 67 -3.63 14.61 -19.42
CA ILE A 67 -4.02 13.62 -20.45
C ILE A 67 -5.44 13.88 -20.94
N LEU A 68 -6.37 14.18 -20.04
CA LEU A 68 -7.78 14.42 -20.39
C LEU A 68 -8.09 15.90 -20.66
N GLY A 69 -7.19 16.84 -20.31
CA GLY A 69 -7.41 18.28 -20.50
C GLY A 69 -8.54 18.86 -19.64
N LEU A 70 -9.06 18.09 -18.69
CA LEU A 70 -10.19 18.46 -17.86
C LEU A 70 -9.66 19.21 -16.62
N SER A 71 -9.70 20.54 -16.69
CA SER A 71 -9.38 21.43 -15.56
C SER A 71 -10.49 21.41 -14.52
N PHE A 72 -10.48 20.41 -13.63
CA PHE A 72 -11.34 20.45 -12.43
C PHE A 72 -10.74 21.41 -11.40
N LYS A 73 -11.26 22.64 -11.37
CA LYS A 73 -11.04 23.62 -10.30
C LYS A 73 -12.06 23.30 -9.21
N ILE A 74 -11.67 22.57 -8.17
CA ILE A 74 -12.45 22.53 -6.93
C ILE A 74 -11.93 23.68 -6.07
N SER A 75 -12.79 24.68 -5.94
CA SER A 75 -12.62 25.83 -5.03
C SER A 75 -12.69 25.40 -3.58
#